data_AF-A0A1E1WI37-F1
#
_entry.id   AF-A0A1E1WI37-F1
#
_cell.length_a   1.000
_cell.length_b   1.000
_cell.length_c   1.000
_cell.angle_alpha   90.00
_cell.angle_beta   90.00
_cell.angle_gamma   90.00
#
_symmetry.space_group_name_H-M   'P 1'
#
loop_
_entity.id
_entity.type
_entity.pdbx_description
1 polymer ?
#
loop_
_entity_poly.entity_id
_entity_poly.type
_entity_poly.pdbx_seq_one_letter_code
_entity_poly.pdbx_strand_id
1 'polypeptide(L)'
;LMITGYQRVYYEMDPEYLFSPVSGQGKLERRIVEDYFKVNYSHRFNVGRITRAGRFGRVIIVAKDNNTNLLRTEVWKELRQLDDLVQNITVKLPTGESFTYREECARWEGQCFVNDILNLDKIIGEVERGELNLTFPIMFNPVTWEA
;
A
#
# COMPACT_ATOMS: atom_id res chain seq x y z
N LEU A 1 -34.58 35.05 -9.39
CA LEU A 1 -33.34 35.41 -8.68
C LEU A 1 -32.77 34.29 -7.80
N MET A 2 -33.55 33.35 -7.24
CA MET A 2 -33.02 32.22 -6.43
C MET A 2 -32.24 31.14 -7.22
N ILE A 3 -32.44 31.04 -8.55
CA ILE A 3 -31.82 29.97 -9.37
C ILE A 3 -30.31 30.18 -9.58
N THR A 4 -29.79 31.41 -9.46
CA THR A 4 -28.34 31.67 -9.64
C THR A 4 -27.49 31.06 -8.53
N GLY A 5 -28.08 30.71 -7.37
CA GLY A 5 -27.39 29.97 -6.32
C GLY A 5 -26.93 28.58 -6.77
N TYR A 6 -27.65 27.96 -7.72
CA TYR A 6 -27.28 26.65 -8.26
C TYR A 6 -25.92 26.66 -8.97
N GLN A 7 -25.52 27.82 -9.52
CA GLN A 7 -24.20 28.00 -10.15
C GLN A 7 -23.03 27.89 -9.17
N ARG A 8 -23.31 27.95 -7.86
CA ARG A 8 -22.31 27.88 -6.78
C ARG A 8 -22.41 26.58 -5.96
N VAL A 9 -23.13 25.58 -6.45
CA VAL A 9 -23.22 24.28 -5.77
C VAL A 9 -21.85 23.62 -5.81
N TYR A 10 -21.34 23.26 -4.63
CA TYR A 10 -20.14 22.47 -4.46
C TYR A 10 -20.55 21.00 -4.29
N TYR A 11 -20.04 20.16 -5.18
CA TYR A 11 -20.26 18.71 -5.12
C TYR A 11 -19.18 18.09 -4.24
N GLU A 12 -19.60 17.49 -3.14
CA GLU A 12 -18.73 16.68 -2.29
C GLU A 12 -18.92 15.21 -2.62
N MET A 13 -17.82 14.50 -2.87
CA MET A 13 -17.82 13.09 -3.24
C MET A 13 -16.98 12.25 -2.27
N ASP A 14 -16.37 12.86 -1.26
CA ASP A 14 -15.61 12.15 -0.24
C ASP A 14 -16.55 11.28 0.62
N PRO A 15 -16.46 9.94 0.53
CA PRO A 15 -17.29 9.05 1.34
C PRO A 15 -17.03 9.20 2.84
N GLU A 16 -15.80 9.52 3.27
CA GLU A 16 -15.52 9.76 4.69
C GLU A 16 -16.28 11.00 5.19
N TYR A 17 -16.39 12.05 4.38
CA TYR A 17 -17.17 13.23 4.73
C TYR A 17 -18.69 12.93 4.73
N LEU A 18 -19.19 12.24 3.71
CA LEU A 18 -20.63 11.99 3.53
C LEU A 18 -21.21 11.00 4.54
N PHE A 19 -20.44 9.98 4.95
CA PHE A 19 -20.94 8.89 5.79
C PHE A 19 -20.46 8.93 7.24
N SER A 20 -19.60 9.88 7.62
CA SER A 20 -19.16 9.99 9.02
C SER A 20 -19.19 11.43 9.55
N PRO A 21 -19.77 11.68 10.75
CA PRO A 21 -19.88 13.03 11.31
C PRO A 21 -18.53 13.73 11.41
N VAL A 22 -18.48 15.01 11.02
CA VAL A 22 -17.25 15.83 11.07
C VAL A 22 -16.68 15.92 12.49
N SER A 23 -17.54 15.92 13.50
CA SER A 23 -17.21 15.95 14.94
C SER A 23 -17.35 14.60 15.64
N GLY A 24 -17.30 13.49 14.91
CA GLY A 24 -17.33 12.16 15.52
C GLY A 24 -16.13 11.90 16.45
N GLN A 25 -16.34 11.10 17.51
CA GLN A 25 -15.27 10.76 18.48
C GLN A 25 -14.02 10.19 17.80
N GLY A 26 -14.18 9.26 16.84
CA GLY A 26 -13.05 8.71 16.10
C GLY A 26 -12.27 9.75 15.28
N LYS A 27 -12.92 10.81 14.76
CA LYS A 27 -12.21 11.91 14.06
C LYS A 27 -11.48 12.83 15.05
N LEU A 28 -12.00 13.01 16.26
CA LEU A 28 -11.33 13.75 17.33
C LEU A 28 -10.07 13.04 17.80
N GLU A 29 -10.16 11.75 18.11
CA GLU A 29 -9.01 10.92 18.50
C GLU A 29 -7.97 10.86 17.39
N ARG A 30 -8.41 10.65 16.14
CA ARG A 30 -7.54 10.70 14.97
C ARG A 30 -6.80 12.03 14.85
N ARG A 31 -7.46 13.17 15.10
CA ARG A 31 -6.81 14.49 15.09
C ARG A 31 -5.72 14.57 16.15
N ILE A 32 -5.98 14.10 17.37
CA ILE A 32 -4.98 14.05 18.44
C ILE A 32 -3.78 13.22 18.01
N VAL A 33 -4.00 12.02 17.45
CA VAL A 33 -2.90 11.17 16.94
C VAL A 33 -2.12 11.87 15.82
N GLU A 34 -2.81 12.48 14.85
CA GLU A 34 -2.16 13.20 13.74
C GLU A 34 -1.39 14.45 14.21
N ASP A 35 -1.81 15.10 15.30
CA ASP A 35 -1.13 16.26 15.87
C ASP A 35 0.18 15.87 16.57
N TYR A 36 0.18 14.79 17.36
CA TYR A 36 1.36 14.32 18.11
C TYR A 36 2.27 13.38 17.31
N PHE A 37 1.72 12.56 16.41
CA PHE A 37 2.42 11.54 15.62
C PHE A 37 2.20 11.76 14.13
N LYS A 38 2.70 12.90 13.61
CA LYS A 38 2.58 13.27 12.20
C LYS A 38 3.18 12.20 11.28
N VAL A 39 2.38 11.71 10.34
CA VAL A 39 2.84 10.78 9.29
C VAL A 39 3.67 11.57 8.27
N ASN A 40 4.96 11.24 8.17
CA ASN A 40 5.87 11.83 7.19
C ASN A 40 6.05 10.86 6.02
N TYR A 41 5.36 11.14 4.91
CA TYR A 41 5.43 10.34 3.68
C TYR A 41 6.78 10.43 2.96
N SER A 42 7.61 11.44 3.24
CA SER A 42 8.84 11.71 2.49
C SER A 42 10.11 11.08 3.09
N HIS A 43 10.14 10.81 4.40
CA HIS A 43 11.35 10.32 5.07
C HIS A 43 11.13 9.18 6.06
N ARG A 44 9.96 9.09 6.70
CA ARG A 44 9.70 8.13 7.79
C ARG A 44 8.30 7.52 7.66
N PHE A 45 7.99 7.08 6.46
CA PHE A 45 6.70 6.47 6.17
C PHE A 45 6.64 5.02 6.64
N ASN A 46 5.63 4.67 7.44
CA ASN A 46 5.37 3.30 7.87
C ASN A 46 3.87 2.98 7.71
N VAL A 47 3.56 1.90 6.99
CA VAL A 47 2.18 1.49 6.70
C VAL A 47 1.40 1.16 7.97
N GLY A 48 2.04 0.61 9.00
CA GLY A 48 1.41 0.32 10.30
C GLY A 48 1.04 1.55 11.13
N ARG A 49 1.46 2.76 10.72
CA ARG A 49 1.20 4.03 11.44
C ARG A 49 0.20 4.93 10.72
N ILE A 50 -0.47 4.44 9.68
CA ILE A 50 -1.44 5.25 8.93
C ILE A 50 -2.71 5.44 9.73
N THR A 51 -3.18 6.68 9.80
CA THR A 51 -4.44 7.04 10.49
C THR A 51 -5.60 7.22 9.52
N ARG A 52 -5.32 7.27 8.21
CA ARG A 52 -6.31 7.45 7.14
C ARG A 52 -6.12 6.34 6.11
N ALA A 53 -7.24 5.88 5.56
CA ALA A 53 -7.24 5.11 4.31
C ALA A 53 -6.85 6.06 3.17
N GLY A 54 -5.55 6.35 3.06
CA GLY A 54 -4.99 7.25 2.06
C GLY A 54 -5.03 6.66 0.66
N ARG A 55 -4.25 7.25 -0.24
CA ARG A 55 -4.08 6.80 -1.63
C ARG A 55 -3.22 5.53 -1.67
N PHE A 56 -3.83 4.38 -1.39
CA PHE A 56 -3.20 3.07 -1.47
C PHE A 56 -3.74 2.27 -2.66
N GLY A 57 -2.83 1.82 -3.52
CA GLY A 57 -3.12 0.74 -4.45
C GLY A 57 -2.98 -0.60 -3.74
N ARG A 58 -3.97 -1.48 -3.86
CA ARG A 58 -3.89 -2.87 -3.39
C ARG A 58 -4.16 -3.79 -4.56
N VAL A 59 -3.31 -4.78 -4.74
CA VAL A 59 -3.48 -5.83 -5.73
C VAL A 59 -3.76 -7.12 -4.99
N ILE A 60 -4.91 -7.74 -5.26
CA ILE A 60 -5.27 -9.06 -4.73
C ILE A 60 -4.96 -10.06 -5.84
N ILE A 61 -4.12 -11.03 -5.53
CA ILE A 61 -3.59 -11.97 -6.53
C ILE A 61 -4.12 -13.36 -6.19
N VAL A 62 -4.62 -14.03 -7.21
CA VAL A 62 -5.19 -15.38 -7.11
C VAL A 62 -4.57 -16.22 -8.22
N ALA A 63 -4.19 -17.45 -7.89
CA ALA A 63 -3.65 -18.38 -8.87
C ALA A 63 -4.73 -18.76 -9.88
N LYS A 64 -4.38 -18.79 -11.17
CA LYS A 64 -5.31 -19.15 -12.25
C LYS A 64 -5.46 -20.68 -12.37
N ASP A 65 -4.48 -21.43 -11.90
CA ASP A 65 -4.54 -22.88 -11.91
C ASP A 65 -5.45 -23.41 -10.80
N ASN A 66 -5.77 -24.71 -10.85
CA ASN A 66 -6.64 -25.34 -9.87
C ASN A 66 -5.95 -25.56 -8.50
N ASN A 67 -4.77 -24.94 -8.29
CA ASN A 67 -3.99 -25.04 -7.08
C ASN A 67 -4.13 -23.75 -6.26
N THR A 68 -4.72 -23.86 -5.08
CA THR A 68 -4.91 -22.72 -4.17
C THR A 68 -3.64 -22.27 -3.47
N ASN A 69 -2.55 -23.05 -3.57
CA ASN A 69 -1.28 -22.68 -2.96
C ASN A 69 -0.58 -21.58 -3.78
N LEU A 70 -0.34 -20.43 -3.17
CA LEU A 70 0.44 -19.33 -3.75
C LEU A 70 1.93 -19.40 -3.38
N LEU A 71 2.31 -20.25 -2.42
CA LEU A 71 3.69 -20.40 -1.94
C LEU A 71 4.48 -21.37 -2.83
N ARG A 72 4.62 -21.00 -4.10
CA ARG A 72 5.32 -21.80 -5.12
C ARG A 72 6.30 -20.96 -5.89
N THR A 73 7.42 -21.53 -6.27
CA THR A 73 8.53 -20.77 -6.88
C THR A 73 8.10 -20.09 -8.17
N GLU A 74 7.26 -20.71 -8.99
CA GLU A 74 6.75 -20.13 -10.24
C GLU A 74 5.85 -18.92 -9.99
N VAL A 75 4.93 -19.02 -9.03
CA VAL A 75 4.02 -17.93 -8.67
C VAL A 75 4.81 -16.73 -8.17
N TRP A 76 5.80 -16.97 -7.32
CA TRP A 76 6.63 -15.90 -6.76
C TRP A 76 7.49 -15.18 -7.80
N LYS A 77 7.95 -15.88 -8.84
CA LYS A 77 8.61 -15.22 -9.98
C LYS A 77 7.67 -14.27 -10.72
N GLU A 78 6.42 -14.66 -10.95
CA GLU A 78 5.40 -13.80 -11.56
C GLU A 78 5.06 -12.60 -10.65
N LEU A 79 4.99 -12.83 -9.32
CA LEU A 79 4.78 -11.75 -8.34
C LEU A 79 5.89 -10.70 -8.39
N ARG A 80 7.16 -11.11 -8.52
CA ARG A 80 8.30 -10.19 -8.66
C ARG A 80 8.23 -9.41 -9.97
N GLN A 81 7.85 -10.05 -11.08
CA GLN A 81 7.64 -9.37 -12.35
C GLN A 81 6.51 -8.33 -12.27
N LEU A 82 5.42 -8.65 -11.59
CA LEU A 82 4.32 -7.72 -11.36
C LEU A 82 4.75 -6.52 -10.51
N ASP A 83 5.50 -6.76 -9.44
CA ASP A 83 6.07 -5.70 -8.60
C ASP A 83 6.99 -4.76 -9.41
N ASP A 84 7.86 -5.32 -10.24
CA ASP A 84 8.73 -4.56 -11.14
C ASP A 84 7.93 -3.71 -12.14
N LEU A 85 6.85 -4.25 -12.71
CA LEU A 85 5.96 -3.51 -13.60
C LEU A 85 5.29 -2.34 -12.86
N VAL A 86 4.79 -2.58 -11.65
CA VAL A 86 4.15 -1.54 -10.82
C VAL A 86 5.13 -0.44 -10.47
N GLN A 87 6.36 -0.78 -10.07
CA GLN A 87 7.38 0.20 -9.70
C GLN A 87 7.91 1.02 -10.89
N ASN A 88 7.74 0.53 -12.11
CA ASN A 88 8.13 1.22 -13.35
C ASN A 88 6.98 1.99 -14.01
N ILE A 89 5.80 2.07 -13.37
CA ILE A 89 4.68 2.84 -13.90
C ILE A 89 5.07 4.31 -14.04
N THR A 90 4.75 4.85 -15.21
CA THR A 90 4.85 6.28 -15.52
C THR A 90 3.47 6.81 -15.90
N VAL A 91 3.02 7.85 -15.21
CA VAL A 91 1.74 8.51 -15.47
C VAL A 91 1.99 9.83 -16.17
N LYS A 92 1.28 10.09 -17.27
CA LYS A 92 1.30 11.38 -17.98
C LYS A 92 0.01 12.12 -17.67
N LEU A 93 0.14 13.34 -17.14
CA LEU A 93 -1.00 14.21 -16.90
C LEU A 93 -1.42 14.93 -18.18
N PRO A 94 -2.69 15.37 -18.26
CA PRO A 94 -3.17 16.21 -19.36
C PRO A 94 -2.41 17.54 -19.49
N THR A 95 -1.74 17.99 -18.43
CA THR A 95 -0.88 19.19 -18.40
C THR A 95 0.44 19.00 -19.14
N GLY A 96 0.79 17.77 -19.53
CA GLY A 96 2.05 17.43 -20.21
C GLY A 96 3.17 16.97 -19.27
N GLU A 97 2.96 17.06 -17.95
CA GLU A 97 3.91 16.56 -16.96
C GLU A 97 3.82 15.04 -16.83
N SER A 98 4.98 14.38 -16.67
CA SER A 98 5.06 12.95 -16.43
C SER A 98 5.67 12.68 -15.06
N PHE A 99 5.03 11.78 -14.31
CA PHE A 99 5.47 11.36 -12.98
C PHE A 99 5.70 9.85 -12.98
N THR A 100 6.79 9.44 -12.37
CA THR A 100 7.10 8.02 -12.14
C THR A 100 6.71 7.61 -10.73
N TYR A 101 6.42 6.32 -10.54
CA TYR A 101 6.14 5.79 -9.20
C TYR A 101 7.26 6.11 -8.19
N ARG A 102 8.53 6.06 -8.61
CA ARG A 102 9.69 6.28 -7.73
C ARG A 102 9.83 7.73 -7.24
N GLU A 103 9.29 8.69 -7.97
CA GLU A 103 9.28 10.09 -7.56
C GLU A 103 8.23 10.33 -6.47
N GLU A 104 7.05 9.75 -6.63
CA GLU A 104 5.86 10.01 -5.78
C GLU A 104 5.65 8.98 -4.65
N CYS A 105 6.41 7.89 -4.63
CA CYS A 105 6.29 6.84 -3.61
C CYS A 105 6.51 7.40 -2.20
N ALA A 106 5.83 6.80 -1.22
CA ALA A 106 6.12 7.08 0.18
C ALA A 106 7.47 6.45 0.56
N ARG A 107 8.29 7.18 1.31
CA ARG A 107 9.69 6.83 1.57
C ARG A 107 10.00 6.58 3.05
N TRP A 108 10.82 5.57 3.26
CA TRP A 108 11.50 5.30 4.52
C TRP A 108 13.01 5.44 4.28
N GLU A 109 13.65 6.37 5.00
CA GLU A 109 15.09 6.64 4.88
C GLU A 109 15.58 6.90 3.44
N GLY A 110 14.72 7.50 2.62
CA GLY A 110 15.02 7.85 1.23
C GLY A 110 14.72 6.75 0.20
N GLN A 111 14.33 5.55 0.63
CA GLN A 111 13.91 4.46 -0.25
C GLN A 111 12.38 4.39 -0.32
N CYS A 112 11.83 4.03 -1.48
CA CYS A 112 10.40 3.74 -1.59
C CYS A 112 10.02 2.57 -0.68
N PHE A 113 8.81 2.60 -0.12
CA PHE A 113 8.25 1.45 0.57
C PHE A 113 8.21 0.22 -0.35
N VAL A 114 8.74 -0.89 0.13
CA VAL A 114 8.71 -2.20 -0.52
C VAL A 114 7.84 -3.13 0.32
N ASN A 115 7.18 -4.09 -0.32
CA ASN A 115 6.39 -5.08 0.41
C ASN A 115 7.30 -6.20 0.92
N ASP A 116 7.55 -6.22 2.23
CA ASP A 116 8.47 -7.16 2.89
C ASP A 116 8.11 -8.63 2.64
N ILE A 117 6.83 -8.93 2.39
CA ILE A 117 6.40 -10.30 2.06
C ILE A 117 7.13 -10.81 0.81
N LEU A 118 7.44 -9.93 -0.16
CA LEU A 118 8.10 -10.30 -1.41
C LEU A 118 9.52 -10.84 -1.19
N ASN A 119 10.14 -10.58 -0.03
CA ASN A 119 11.47 -11.09 0.34
C ASN A 119 11.48 -12.61 0.62
N LEU A 120 10.31 -13.25 0.70
CA LEU A 120 10.22 -14.72 0.78
C LEU A 120 10.64 -15.40 -0.54
N ASP A 121 10.78 -14.65 -1.65
CA ASP A 121 11.27 -15.16 -2.93
C ASP A 121 12.60 -15.91 -2.83
N LYS A 122 13.48 -15.51 -1.88
CA LYS A 122 14.77 -16.15 -1.62
C LYS A 122 14.65 -17.54 -0.98
N ILE A 123 13.61 -17.77 -0.18
CA ILE A 123 13.44 -19.00 0.61
C ILE A 123 12.28 -19.86 0.10
N ILE A 124 11.46 -19.36 -0.82
CA ILE A 124 10.26 -20.05 -1.29
C ILE A 124 10.56 -21.42 -1.90
N GLY A 125 11.73 -21.58 -2.52
CA GLY A 125 12.15 -22.87 -3.07
C GLY A 125 12.43 -23.92 -2.00
N GLU A 126 12.96 -23.52 -0.84
CA GLU A 126 13.17 -24.42 0.31
C GLU A 126 11.83 -24.78 0.98
N VAL A 127 10.92 -23.81 1.04
CA VAL A 127 9.56 -24.00 1.56
C VAL A 127 8.78 -24.99 0.70
N GLU A 128 8.86 -24.83 -0.62
CA GLU A 128 8.20 -25.72 -1.57
C GLU A 128 8.74 -27.16 -1.51
N ARG A 129 10.05 -27.33 -1.24
CA ARG A 129 10.67 -28.64 -1.00
C ARG A 129 10.40 -29.22 0.39
N GLY A 130 9.81 -28.44 1.30
CA GLY A 130 9.58 -28.83 2.70
C GLY A 130 10.84 -28.82 3.56
N GLU A 131 11.92 -28.19 3.10
CA GLU A 131 13.17 -28.02 3.86
C GLU A 131 13.04 -26.92 4.93
N LEU A 132 12.18 -25.92 4.66
CA LEU A 132 11.92 -24.80 5.56
C LEU A 132 10.42 -24.67 5.85
N ASN A 133 10.05 -24.68 7.13
CA ASN A 133 8.67 -24.50 7.55
C ASN A 133 8.39 -23.05 7.92
N LEU A 134 7.40 -22.44 7.28
CA LEU A 134 6.90 -21.12 7.63
C LEU A 134 6.06 -21.20 8.91
N THR A 135 6.47 -20.53 9.98
CA THR A 135 5.76 -20.50 11.26
C THR A 135 4.92 -19.24 11.44
N PHE A 136 3.79 -19.37 12.15
CA PHE A 136 2.92 -18.26 12.52
C PHE A 136 2.89 -18.14 14.07
N PRO A 137 2.78 -16.95 14.68
CA PRO A 137 2.59 -15.61 14.08
C PRO A 137 3.88 -14.90 13.64
N ILE A 138 5.05 -15.43 14.01
CA ILE A 138 6.34 -14.82 13.73
C ILE A 138 7.23 -15.86 13.05
N MET A 139 7.98 -15.44 12.04
CA MET A 139 9.00 -16.23 11.38
C MET A 139 10.13 -15.30 10.99
N PHE A 140 11.33 -15.60 11.48
CA PHE A 140 12.51 -14.87 11.06
C PHE A 140 12.97 -15.42 9.71
N ASN A 141 12.98 -14.57 8.69
CA ASN A 141 13.59 -14.93 7.42
C ASN A 141 15.09 -15.15 7.67
N PRO A 142 15.63 -16.36 7.40
CA PRO A 142 17.04 -16.67 7.70
C PRO A 142 18.03 -15.85 6.86
N VAL A 143 17.55 -15.19 5.79
CA VAL A 143 18.36 -14.39 4.86
C VAL A 143 18.27 -12.90 5.18
N THR A 144 17.08 -12.36 5.38
CA THR A 144 16.89 -10.92 5.64
C THR A 144 16.88 -10.56 7.13
N TRP A 145 16.71 -11.55 8.02
CA TRP A 145 16.51 -11.38 9.47
C TRP A 145 15.32 -10.49 9.85
N GLU A 146 14.41 -10.31 8.89
CA GLU A 146 13.12 -9.65 9.09
C GLU A 146 12.13 -10.66 9.68
N ALA A 147 11.22 -10.16 10.52
CA ALA A 147 10.25 -10.93 11.30
C ALA A 147 8.81 -10.69 10.83
#